data_AF-A0A924BJ47-F1
#
_entry.id   AF-A0A924BJ47-F1
#
_cell.length_a   1.000
_cell.length_b   1.000
_cell.length_c   1.000
_cell.angle_alpha   90.00
_cell.angle_beta   90.00
_cell.angle_gamma   90.00
#
_symmetry.space_group_name_H-M   'P 1'
#
loop_
_entity.id
_entity.type
_entity.pdbx_description
1 polymer ?
#
loop_
_entity_poly.entity_id
_entity_poly.type
_entity_poly.pdbx_seq_one_letter_code
_entity_poly.pdbx_strand_id
1 'polypeptide(L)'
;MKLTTIAAALLMLAPLAARAEMMADAKGMTLYTFDKDTGGTSVCYDDCAVKWPPYLVADGEKMGEGWTQVDRKDGTKQWAYDGKPLYFYIEDKAKGDKMGDAMGGVWHVINE
;
A
#
# COMPACT_ATOMS: atom_id res chain seq x y z
N MET A 1 -42.50 1.53 45.90
CA MET A 1 -41.29 0.70 45.67
C MET A 1 -41.01 0.69 44.17
N LYS A 2 -40.10 1.52 43.67
CA LYS A 2 -39.74 1.56 42.24
C LYS A 2 -38.46 0.74 42.08
N LEU A 3 -38.56 -0.43 41.45
CA LEU A 3 -37.39 -1.21 41.04
C LEU A 3 -36.80 -0.55 39.80
N THR A 4 -35.58 -0.05 39.90
CA THR A 4 -34.74 0.34 38.77
C THR A 4 -33.91 -0.87 38.35
N THR A 5 -34.22 -1.44 37.20
CA THR A 5 -33.41 -2.48 36.57
C THR A 5 -32.19 -1.82 35.92
N ILE A 6 -30.98 -2.20 36.32
CA ILE A 6 -29.74 -1.81 35.62
C ILE A 6 -29.49 -2.87 34.56
N ALA A 7 -29.59 -2.51 33.28
CA ALA A 7 -29.10 -3.34 32.19
C ALA A 7 -27.57 -3.18 32.09
N ALA A 8 -26.83 -4.25 32.36
CA ALA A 8 -25.40 -4.29 32.10
C ALA A 8 -25.18 -4.38 30.59
N ALA A 9 -24.65 -3.32 30.00
CA ALA A 9 -24.18 -3.34 28.61
C ALA A 9 -22.89 -4.16 28.55
N LEU A 10 -22.97 -5.36 27.98
CA LEU A 10 -21.80 -6.16 27.63
C LEU A 10 -21.11 -5.47 26.44
N LEU A 11 -20.05 -4.72 26.71
CA LEU A 11 -19.13 -4.27 25.66
C LEU A 11 -18.41 -5.51 25.13
N MET A 12 -18.87 -6.04 23.99
CA MET A 12 -18.06 -6.97 23.22
C MET A 12 -16.86 -6.20 22.69
N LEU A 13 -15.70 -6.37 23.35
CA LEU A 13 -14.41 -6.13 22.71
C LEU A 13 -14.31 -7.17 21.58
N ALA A 14 -14.81 -6.83 20.40
CA ALA A 14 -14.42 -7.55 19.21
C ALA A 14 -12.88 -7.47 19.16
N PRO A 15 -12.15 -8.58 19.05
CA PRO A 15 -10.75 -8.49 18.72
C PRO A 15 -10.68 -7.66 17.43
N LEU A 16 -9.83 -6.64 17.40
CA LEU A 16 -9.29 -6.20 16.12
C LEU A 16 -8.62 -7.45 15.57
N ALA A 17 -9.36 -8.26 14.81
CA ALA A 17 -8.75 -9.01 13.75
C ALA A 17 -7.99 -7.93 12.98
N ALA A 18 -6.66 -7.94 13.11
CA ALA A 18 -5.79 -7.15 12.28
C ALA A 18 -6.20 -7.52 10.85
N ARG A 19 -7.08 -6.70 10.28
CA ARG A 19 -7.21 -6.61 8.83
C ARG A 19 -5.79 -6.32 8.45
N ALA A 20 -5.15 -7.24 7.71
CA ALA A 20 -3.88 -6.97 7.04
C ALA A 20 -3.95 -5.51 6.59
N GLU A 21 -3.21 -4.63 7.25
CA GLU A 21 -3.31 -3.21 6.99
C GLU A 21 -2.71 -3.06 5.61
N MET A 22 -3.58 -3.06 4.59
CA MET A 22 -3.14 -2.85 3.22
C MET A 22 -2.45 -1.50 3.22
N MET A 23 -1.14 -1.52 3.02
CA MET A 23 -0.41 -0.28 2.97
C MET A 23 -0.83 0.45 1.71
N ALA A 24 -1.40 1.63 1.93
CA ALA A 24 -2.00 2.47 0.92
C ALA A 24 -1.39 3.86 1.01
N ASP A 25 -1.50 4.64 -0.07
CA ASP A 25 -1.12 6.05 -0.01
C ASP A 25 -2.05 6.86 0.93
N ALA A 26 -1.75 8.15 1.12
CA ALA A 26 -2.56 9.04 1.95
C ALA A 26 -4.03 9.17 1.51
N LYS A 27 -4.38 8.75 0.28
CA LYS A 27 -5.74 8.74 -0.26
C LYS A 27 -6.42 7.35 -0.14
N GLY A 28 -5.70 6.34 0.34
CA GLY A 28 -6.19 4.97 0.46
C GLY A 28 -6.09 4.16 -0.83
N MET A 29 -5.30 4.60 -1.80
CA MET A 29 -5.02 3.82 -3.01
C MET A 29 -4.03 2.71 -2.69
N THR A 30 -4.34 1.51 -3.16
CA THR A 30 -3.51 0.32 -2.93
C THR A 30 -2.16 0.45 -3.61
N LEU A 31 -1.11 0.03 -2.90
CA LEU A 31 0.25 -0.01 -3.40
C LEU A 31 0.68 -1.45 -3.67
N TYR A 32 1.58 -1.59 -4.64
CA TYR A 32 2.04 -2.89 -5.14
C TYR A 32 3.56 -2.96 -5.20
N THR A 33 4.08 -4.17 -5.10
CA THR A 33 5.47 -4.52 -5.43
C THR A 33 5.53 -5.38 -6.70
N PHE A 34 6.70 -5.36 -7.35
CA PHE A 34 6.95 -6.09 -8.57
C PHE A 34 8.10 -7.07 -8.40
N ASP A 35 7.85 -8.37 -8.60
CA ASP A 35 8.86 -9.43 -8.38
C ASP A 35 10.08 -9.33 -9.29
N LYS A 36 9.97 -8.63 -10.43
CA LYS A 36 11.09 -8.45 -11.34
C LYS A 36 12.03 -7.31 -10.93
N ASP A 37 11.65 -6.52 -9.94
CA ASP A 37 12.56 -5.55 -9.35
C ASP A 37 13.56 -6.27 -8.44
N THR A 38 14.82 -5.88 -8.54
CA THR A 38 15.92 -6.53 -7.80
C THR A 38 16.79 -5.50 -7.12
N GLY A 39 17.19 -5.75 -5.87
CA GLY A 39 18.12 -4.89 -5.14
C GLY A 39 17.65 -3.44 -5.01
N GLY A 40 16.33 -3.22 -4.84
CA GLY A 40 15.74 -1.88 -4.76
C GLY A 40 15.74 -1.11 -6.08
N THR A 41 16.03 -1.76 -7.21
CA THR A 41 16.02 -1.12 -8.53
C THR A 41 14.75 -1.48 -9.28
N SER A 42 13.95 -0.47 -9.62
CA SER A 42 12.81 -0.61 -10.52
C SER A 42 13.30 -1.00 -11.91
N VAL A 43 12.75 -2.07 -12.49
CA VAL A 43 12.85 -2.37 -13.94
C VAL A 43 11.62 -1.91 -14.72
N CYS A 44 10.57 -1.44 -14.03
CA CYS A 44 9.33 -0.95 -14.64
C CYS A 44 9.46 0.48 -15.18
N TYR A 45 9.50 0.60 -16.51
CA TYR A 45 9.54 1.85 -17.26
C TYR A 45 8.70 1.74 -18.53
N ASP A 46 8.55 2.86 -19.25
CA ASP A 46 7.83 2.92 -20.52
C ASP A 46 6.39 2.40 -20.34
N ASP A 47 5.92 1.49 -21.21
CA ASP A 47 4.57 0.91 -21.12
C ASP A 47 4.28 0.23 -19.77
N CYS A 48 5.31 -0.28 -19.09
CA CYS A 48 5.14 -0.82 -17.74
C CYS A 48 4.71 0.30 -16.78
N ALA A 49 5.40 1.43 -16.79
CA ALA A 49 5.12 2.57 -15.91
C ALA A 49 3.81 3.30 -16.27
N VAL A 50 3.29 3.10 -17.48
CA VAL A 50 1.93 3.57 -17.83
C VAL A 50 0.87 2.74 -17.10
N LYS A 51 1.02 1.41 -17.11
CA LYS A 51 0.07 0.49 -16.46
C LYS A 51 0.25 0.42 -14.94
N TRP A 52 1.49 0.57 -14.50
CA TRP A 52 1.93 0.51 -13.13
C TRP A 52 2.69 1.79 -12.78
N PRO A 53 1.98 2.91 -12.57
CA PRO A 53 2.64 4.17 -12.26
C PRO A 53 3.49 4.05 -10.99
N PRO A 54 4.76 4.48 -10.99
CA PRO A 54 5.58 4.46 -9.79
C PRO A 54 5.01 5.42 -8.74
N TYR A 55 5.02 5.03 -7.47
CA TYR A 55 4.71 5.94 -6.38
C TYR A 55 5.92 6.84 -6.10
N LEU A 56 5.95 7.98 -6.80
CA LEU A 56 7.06 8.93 -6.72
C LEU A 56 7.05 9.69 -5.39
N VAL A 57 8.25 10.00 -4.92
CA VAL A 57 8.48 10.84 -3.74
C VAL A 57 8.18 12.29 -4.11
N ALA A 58 7.24 12.93 -3.41
CA ALA A 58 7.01 14.35 -3.56
C ALA A 58 8.06 15.16 -2.78
N ASP A 59 8.38 16.37 -3.25
CA ASP A 59 9.35 17.24 -2.60
C ASP A 59 8.98 17.52 -1.14
N GLY A 60 9.90 17.20 -0.23
CA GLY A 60 9.74 17.41 1.20
C GLY A 60 8.90 16.36 1.93
N GLU A 61 8.32 15.39 1.21
CA GLU A 61 7.57 14.27 1.79
C GLU A 61 8.48 13.38 2.64
N LYS A 62 7.98 13.00 3.82
CA LYS A 62 8.67 12.07 4.72
C LYS A 62 7.69 11.01 5.19
N MET A 63 8.13 9.77 5.13
CA MET A 63 7.41 8.62 5.65
C MET A 63 8.09 8.09 6.91
N GLY A 64 7.35 7.29 7.68
CA GLY A 64 7.83 6.71 8.93
C GLY A 64 8.82 5.57 8.73
N GLU A 65 9.06 4.81 9.80
CA GLU A 65 9.93 3.64 9.80
C GLU A 65 9.46 2.58 8.77
N GLY A 66 10.41 1.86 8.17
CA GLY A 66 10.15 0.85 7.13
C GLY A 66 10.01 1.40 5.70
N TRP A 67 9.73 2.70 5.56
CA TRP A 67 9.70 3.37 4.26
C TRP A 67 11.10 3.86 3.87
N THR A 68 11.47 3.60 2.63
CA THR A 68 12.75 3.97 2.04
C THR A 68 12.53 4.62 0.67
N GLN A 69 13.59 5.16 0.08
CA GLN A 69 13.53 5.77 -1.24
C GLN A 69 14.55 5.10 -2.16
N VAL A 70 14.18 4.91 -3.41
CA VAL A 70 15.07 4.37 -4.44
C VAL A 70 15.23 5.37 -5.57
N ASP A 71 16.45 5.48 -6.10
CA ASP A 71 16.75 6.29 -7.25
C ASP A 71 16.31 5.57 -8.53
N ARG A 72 15.61 6.29 -9.41
CA ARG A 72 15.20 5.79 -10.71
C ARG A 72 16.14 6.30 -11.81
N LYS A 73 16.24 5.53 -12.90
CA LYS A 73 17.11 5.89 -14.04
C LYS A 73 16.67 7.17 -14.76
N ASP A 74 15.42 7.58 -14.58
CA ASP A 74 14.83 8.80 -15.14
C ASP A 74 15.10 10.05 -14.28
N GLY A 75 15.85 9.91 -13.18
CA GLY A 75 16.23 10.99 -12.28
C GLY A 75 15.20 11.28 -11.18
N THR A 76 14.06 10.59 -11.17
CA THR A 76 13.06 10.71 -10.10
C THR A 76 13.40 9.79 -8.92
N LYS A 77 12.78 10.05 -7.76
CA LYS A 77 12.83 9.16 -6.59
C LYS A 77 11.48 8.49 -6.40
N GLN A 78 11.50 7.22 -6.01
CA GLN A 78 10.30 6.42 -5.77
C GLN A 78 10.31 5.86 -4.35
N TRP A 79 9.13 5.82 -3.74
CA TRP A 79 8.96 5.18 -2.45
C TRP A 79 9.16 3.66 -2.56
N ALA A 80 9.80 3.11 -1.54
CA ALA A 80 10.02 1.69 -1.37
C ALA A 80 9.63 1.26 0.04
N TYR A 81 9.10 0.04 0.18
CA TYR A 81 8.83 -0.59 1.46
C TYR A 81 9.58 -1.92 1.52
N ASP A 82 10.27 -2.18 2.62
CA ASP A 82 11.17 -3.34 2.77
C ASP A 82 12.14 -3.49 1.56
N GLY A 83 12.65 -2.35 1.08
CA GLY A 83 13.56 -2.28 -0.06
C GLY A 83 12.96 -2.60 -1.43
N LYS A 84 11.62 -2.74 -1.56
CA LYS A 84 10.93 -2.99 -2.82
C LYS A 84 10.27 -1.71 -3.36
N PRO A 85 10.52 -1.31 -4.63
CA PRO A 85 9.86 -0.15 -5.22
C PRO A 85 8.33 -0.30 -5.27
N LEU A 86 7.60 0.79 -5.02
CA LEU A 86 6.14 0.77 -4.89
C LEU A 86 5.44 1.39 -6.09
N TYR A 87 4.33 0.78 -6.49
CA TYR A 87 3.55 1.18 -7.65
C TYR A 87 2.07 1.30 -7.33
N PHE A 88 1.38 2.13 -8.10
CA PHE A 88 -0.06 2.06 -8.26
C PHE A 88 -0.41 1.13 -9.43
N TYR A 89 -1.69 0.77 -9.55
CA TYR A 89 -2.22 0.12 -10.74
C TYR A 89 -3.23 1.03 -11.43
N ILE A 90 -3.11 1.17 -12.76
CA ILE A 90 -3.92 2.14 -13.51
C ILE A 90 -5.43 1.86 -13.44
N GLU A 91 -5.85 0.61 -13.27
CA GLU A 91 -7.28 0.26 -13.21
C GLU A 91 -7.89 0.39 -11.81
N ASP A 92 -7.08 0.61 -10.77
CA ASP A 92 -7.63 0.92 -9.44
C ASP A 92 -8.17 2.35 -9.44
N LYS A 93 -9.48 2.51 -9.25
CA LYS A 93 -10.17 3.81 -9.33
C LYS A 93 -10.70 4.29 -7.99
N ALA A 94 -10.79 3.41 -7.00
CA ALA A 94 -11.30 3.68 -5.68
C ALA A 94 -10.38 3.13 -4.59
N LYS A 95 -10.53 3.71 -3.39
CA LYS A 95 -9.85 3.24 -2.18
C LYS A 95 -10.10 1.75 -1.96
N GLY A 96 -9.02 1.00 -1.78
CA GLY A 96 -9.07 -0.44 -1.52
C GLY A 96 -9.34 -1.30 -2.75
N ASP A 97 -9.44 -0.72 -3.96
CA ASP A 97 -9.35 -1.51 -5.18
C ASP A 97 -8.01 -2.24 -5.20
N LYS A 98 -8.02 -3.51 -5.62
CA LYS A 98 -6.84 -4.35 -5.68
C LYS A 98 -6.75 -5.13 -6.98
N MET A 99 -7.16 -4.52 -8.08
CA MET A 99 -7.32 -5.20 -9.37
C MET A 99 -5.99 -5.65 -9.97
N GLY A 100 -4.88 -5.08 -9.47
CA GLY A 100 -3.53 -5.45 -9.86
C GLY A 100 -3.00 -6.72 -9.18
N ASP A 101 -3.65 -7.18 -8.12
CA ASP A 101 -3.12 -8.27 -7.31
C ASP A 101 -3.01 -9.57 -8.11
N ALA A 102 -1.90 -10.29 -7.92
CA ALA A 102 -1.53 -11.50 -8.63
C ALA A 102 -1.46 -11.37 -10.17
N MET A 103 -1.47 -10.16 -10.73
CA MET A 103 -1.36 -9.98 -12.17
C MET A 103 -0.06 -10.59 -12.70
N GLY A 104 -0.18 -11.49 -13.67
CA GLY A 104 0.96 -12.22 -14.22
C GLY A 104 1.75 -13.04 -13.19
N GLY A 105 1.22 -13.25 -11.98
CA GLY A 105 1.90 -13.91 -10.87
C GLY A 105 3.11 -13.16 -10.31
N VAL A 106 3.27 -11.87 -10.61
CA VAL A 106 4.48 -11.08 -10.30
C VAL A 106 4.19 -9.73 -9.65
N TRP A 107 2.92 -9.36 -9.50
CA TRP A 107 2.47 -8.13 -8.86
C TRP A 107 1.71 -8.48 -7.60
N HIS A 108 2.08 -7.85 -6.48
CA HIS A 108 1.54 -8.18 -5.17
C HIS A 108 1.19 -6.93 -4.40
N VAL A 109 0.00 -6.90 -3.81
CA VAL A 109 -0.37 -5.89 -2.81
C VAL A 109 0.60 -5.95 -1.64
N ILE A 110 1.03 -4.79 -1.16
CA ILE A 110 1.81 -4.73 0.08
C ILE A 110 0.91 -5.03 1.29
N ASN A 111 1.29 -6.04 2.06
CA ASN A 111 0.64 -6.41 3.32
C ASN A 111 1.67 -6.25 4.44
N GLU A 112 1.21 -5.79 5.61
CA GLU A 112 1.96 -5.89 6.87
C GLU A 112 1.94 -7.32 7.44
#